data_AF-A0A3B4AWN3-F1
#
_entry.id   AF-A0A3B4AWN3-F1
#
_cell.length_a   1.000
_cell.length_b   1.000
_cell.length_c   1.000
_cell.angle_alpha   90.00
_cell.angle_beta   90.00
_cell.angle_gamma   90.00
#
_symmetry.space_group_name_H-M   'P 1'
#
loop_
_entity.id
_entity.type
_entity.pdbx_description
1 polymer ?
#
loop_
_entity_poly.entity_id
_entity_poly.type
_entity_poly.pdbx_seq_one_letter_code
_entity_poly.pdbx_strand_id
1 'polypeptide(L)'
;MASHREYTMPLQEKIDINYKHEVNHVYELAQKHYLPVDFKEVKKEGPLHDAIFTFRLTVGEFTAEAEASSKMFAKKAAAIKMLNCLGYN
;
A
#
# COMPACT_ATOMS: atom_id res chain seq x y z
N MET A 1 -29.54 4.13 31.32
CA MET A 1 -28.17 4.60 31.60
C MET A 1 -27.23 3.91 30.63
N ALA A 2 -26.40 4.73 29.95
CA ALA A 2 -25.26 4.39 29.08
C ALA A 2 -25.44 3.27 28.03
N SER A 3 -25.93 3.65 26.84
CA SER A 3 -25.68 2.90 25.60
C SER A 3 -24.24 3.19 25.15
N HIS A 4 -23.29 2.37 25.61
CA HIS A 4 -22.00 2.25 24.91
C HIS A 4 -22.24 1.33 23.70
N ARG A 5 -22.70 1.90 22.58
CA ARG A 5 -22.54 1.22 21.29
C ARG A 5 -21.04 1.23 20.98
N GLU A 6 -20.40 0.06 21.10
CA GLU A 6 -19.11 -0.20 20.49
C GLU A 6 -19.23 0.14 19.00
N TYR A 7 -18.62 1.25 18.59
CA TYR A 7 -18.46 1.59 17.18
C TYR A 7 -17.34 0.69 16.64
N THR A 8 -17.68 -0.55 16.30
CA THR A 8 -16.82 -1.41 15.49
C THR A 8 -16.73 -0.78 14.11
N MET A 9 -15.75 0.14 13.95
CA MET A 9 -15.33 0.62 12.63
C MET A 9 -15.10 -0.62 11.74
N PRO A 10 -15.75 -0.74 10.57
CA PRO A 10 -15.49 -1.86 9.67
C PRO A 10 -13.99 -1.89 9.36
N LEU A 11 -13.38 -3.07 9.46
CA LEU A 11 -11.93 -3.27 9.30
C LEU A 11 -11.38 -2.60 8.03
N GLN A 12 -12.21 -2.51 6.98
CA GLN A 12 -11.90 -1.86 5.73
C GLN A 12 -11.33 -0.44 5.91
N GLU A 13 -12.01 0.43 6.66
CA GLU A 13 -11.65 1.86 6.76
C GLU A 13 -10.45 2.11 7.68
N LYS A 14 -10.21 1.23 8.67
CA LYS A 14 -8.98 1.28 9.50
C LYS A 14 -7.74 0.87 8.72
N ILE A 15 -7.86 -0.10 7.83
CA ILE A 15 -6.75 -0.51 6.97
C ILE A 15 -6.49 0.58 5.92
N ASP A 16 -7.53 1.33 5.53
CA ASP A 16 -7.40 2.45 4.61
C ASP A 16 -6.45 3.56 5.10
N ILE A 17 -6.44 3.80 6.41
CA ILE A 17 -5.60 4.82 7.03
C ILE A 17 -4.14 4.34 7.10
N ASN A 18 -3.92 3.05 7.34
CA ASN A 18 -2.58 2.48 7.50
C ASN A 18 -1.81 2.45 6.16
N TYR A 19 -2.42 1.98 5.06
CA TYR A 19 -1.71 1.99 3.78
C TYR A 19 -1.37 3.40 3.31
N LYS A 20 -2.21 4.39 3.63
CA LYS A 20 -1.94 5.79 3.30
C LYS A 20 -0.67 6.27 3.97
N HIS A 21 -0.40 5.84 5.20
CA HIS A 21 0.81 6.21 5.91
C HIS A 21 2.06 5.68 5.19
N GLU A 22 2.08 4.40 4.84
CA GLU A 22 3.26 3.77 4.20
C GLU A 22 3.49 4.31 2.79
N VAL A 23 2.41 4.49 2.03
CA VAL A 23 2.48 5.08 0.69
C VAL A 23 2.95 6.52 0.78
N ASN A 24 2.37 7.36 1.66
CA ASN A 24 2.80 8.74 1.85
C ASN A 24 4.27 8.82 2.26
N HIS A 25 4.74 7.94 3.15
CA HIS A 25 6.14 7.92 3.57
C HIS A 25 7.08 7.72 2.36
N VAL A 26 6.75 6.79 1.45
CA VAL A 26 7.53 6.62 0.22
C VAL A 26 7.51 7.89 -0.64
N TYR A 27 6.34 8.51 -0.79
CA TYR A 27 6.21 9.76 -1.56
C TYR A 27 7.03 10.90 -0.95
N GLU A 28 7.01 11.06 0.37
CA GLU A 28 7.78 12.09 1.09
C GLU A 28 9.28 11.86 0.92
N LEU A 29 9.76 10.62 1.06
CA LEU A 29 11.15 10.26 0.81
C LEU A 29 11.52 10.55 -0.64
N ALA A 30 10.74 10.05 -1.59
CA ALA A 30 11.02 10.26 -3.00
C ALA A 30 11.04 11.76 -3.36
N GLN A 31 10.10 12.56 -2.85
CA GLN A 31 10.09 14.00 -3.05
C GLN A 31 11.32 14.68 -2.45
N LYS A 32 11.72 14.30 -1.22
CA LYS A 32 12.93 14.81 -0.56
C LYS A 32 14.20 14.50 -1.34
N HIS A 33 14.23 13.35 -2.02
CA HIS A 33 15.33 12.91 -2.85
C HIS A 33 15.19 13.30 -4.34
N TYR A 34 14.14 14.06 -4.71
CA TYR A 34 13.81 14.45 -6.10
C TYR A 34 13.68 13.25 -7.06
N LEU A 35 13.22 12.10 -6.54
CA LEU A 35 13.00 10.89 -7.31
C LEU A 35 11.57 10.85 -7.87
N PRO A 36 11.39 10.53 -9.16
CA PRO A 36 10.06 10.37 -9.74
C PRO A 36 9.37 9.13 -9.17
N VAL A 37 8.10 9.26 -8.76
CA VAL A 37 7.31 8.15 -8.22
C VAL A 37 6.20 7.77 -9.21
N ASP A 38 6.22 6.52 -9.68
CA ASP A 38 5.16 5.93 -10.51
C ASP A 38 4.52 4.76 -9.76
N PHE A 39 3.20 4.80 -9.62
CA PHE A 39 2.44 3.77 -8.92
C PHE A 39 1.33 3.24 -9.84
N LYS A 40 1.44 1.97 -10.27
CA LYS A 40 0.49 1.34 -11.20
C LYS A 40 0.11 -0.09 -10.82
N GLU A 41 -1.15 -0.45 -11.10
CA GLU A 41 -1.62 -1.83 -11.04
C GLU A 41 -1.10 -2.57 -12.28
N VAL A 42 -0.32 -3.62 -12.09
CA VAL A 42 0.30 -4.38 -13.20
C VAL A 42 -0.57 -5.58 -13.56
N LYS A 43 -1.12 -6.24 -12.56
CA LYS A 43 -1.87 -7.48 -12.78
C LYS A 43 -3.00 -7.61 -11.78
N LYS A 44 -4.07 -8.25 -12.22
CA LYS A 44 -5.13 -8.76 -11.36
C LYS A 44 -5.43 -10.17 -11.83
N GLU A 45 -5.25 -11.15 -10.96
CA GLU A 45 -5.35 -12.56 -11.29
C GLU A 45 -6.03 -13.32 -10.17
N GLY A 46 -6.93 -14.24 -10.50
CA GLY A 46 -7.59 -15.11 -9.53
C GLY A 46 -9.11 -14.98 -9.46
N PRO A 47 -9.78 -15.96 -8.82
CA PRO A 47 -11.24 -16.01 -8.69
C PRO A 47 -11.77 -14.92 -7.76
N LEU A 48 -13.09 -14.66 -7.79
CA LEU A 48 -13.74 -13.57 -7.04
C LEU A 48 -13.39 -13.54 -5.53
N HIS A 49 -13.07 -14.70 -4.95
CA HIS A 49 -12.74 -14.88 -3.54
C HIS A 49 -11.23 -14.88 -3.24
N ASP A 50 -10.37 -14.98 -4.25
CA ASP A 50 -8.91 -15.05 -4.10
C ASP A 50 -8.20 -14.26 -5.21
N ALA A 51 -8.72 -13.06 -5.49
CA ALA A 51 -8.15 -12.19 -6.48
C ALA A 51 -6.86 -11.57 -5.94
N ILE A 52 -5.74 -11.94 -6.54
CA ILE A 52 -4.43 -11.35 -6.32
C ILE A 52 -4.30 -10.11 -7.20
N PHE A 53 -3.95 -8.99 -6.57
CA PHE A 53 -3.63 -7.73 -7.22
C PHE A 53 -2.14 -7.51 -7.10
N THR A 54 -1.48 -7.31 -8.24
CA THR A 54 -0.07 -6.97 -8.34
C THR A 54 0.04 -5.47 -8.61
N PHE A 55 0.68 -4.75 -7.70
CA PHE A 55 1.01 -3.34 -7.86
C PHE A 55 2.52 -3.16 -7.99
N ARG A 56 2.91 -2.28 -8.91
CA ARG A 56 4.29 -1.86 -9.13
C ARG A 56 4.44 -0.40 -8.73
N LEU A 57 5.40 -0.16 -7.86
CA LEU A 57 5.84 1.15 -7.44
C LEU A 57 7.26 1.35 -7.96
N THR A 58 7.49 2.46 -8.64
CA THR A 58 8.80 2.86 -9.18
C THR A 58 9.17 4.18 -8.52
N VAL A 59 10.36 4.28 -7.95
CA VAL A 59 10.90 5.47 -7.29
C VAL A 59 12.29 5.73 -7.89
N GLY A 60 12.39 6.64 -8.86
CA GLY A 60 13.63 6.89 -9.60
C GLY A 60 14.08 5.64 -10.35
N GLU A 61 15.22 5.09 -9.94
CA GLU A 61 15.78 3.83 -10.46
C GLU A 61 15.26 2.59 -9.74
N PHE A 62 14.65 2.75 -8.56
CA PHE A 62 14.16 1.64 -7.76
C PHE A 62 12.78 1.21 -8.24
N THR A 63 12.58 -0.09 -8.40
CA THR A 63 11.27 -0.66 -8.74
C THR A 63 10.92 -1.74 -7.73
N ALA A 64 9.74 -1.65 -7.15
CA ALA A 64 9.20 -2.61 -6.20
C ALA A 64 7.84 -3.11 -6.69
N GLU A 65 7.65 -4.42 -6.64
CA GLU A 65 6.40 -5.07 -7.03
C GLU A 65 5.88 -5.92 -5.89
N ALA A 66 4.60 -5.77 -5.59
CA ALA A 66 3.96 -6.53 -4.53
C ALA A 66 2.59 -7.05 -4.95
N GLU A 67 2.29 -8.22 -4.41
CA GLU A 67 1.09 -8.98 -4.70
C GLU A 67 0.31 -9.12 -3.41
N ALA A 68 -1.01 -8.93 -3.47
CA ALA A 68 -1.87 -9.20 -2.34
C ALA A 68 -3.29 -9.57 -2.77
N SER A 69 -4.01 -10.24 -1.88
CA SER A 69 -5.43 -10.62 -2.04
C SER A 69 -6.40 -9.44 -2.12
N SER A 70 -5.92 -8.20 -2.10
CA SER A 70 -6.74 -6.99 -2.17
C SER A 70 -5.93 -5.82 -2.70
N LYS A 71 -6.56 -4.95 -3.50
CA LYS A 71 -5.96 -3.70 -4.01
C LYS A 71 -5.26 -2.91 -2.89
N MET A 72 -5.94 -2.78 -1.75
CA MET A 72 -5.44 -2.05 -0.59
C MET A 72 -4.13 -2.62 -0.03
N PHE A 73 -4.10 -3.93 0.23
CA PHE A 73 -2.91 -4.61 0.74
C PHE A 73 -1.79 -4.62 -0.29
N ALA A 74 -2.12 -4.70 -1.58
CA ALA A 74 -1.12 -4.67 -2.65
C ALA A 74 -0.42 -3.30 -2.71
N LYS A 75 -1.17 -2.20 -2.50
CA LYS A 75 -0.58 -0.86 -2.38
C LYS A 75 0.37 -0.73 -1.19
N LYS A 76 -0.09 -1.15 -0.01
CA LYS A 76 0.70 -1.17 1.22
C LYS A 76 1.98 -1.99 1.03
N ALA A 77 1.85 -3.22 0.52
CA ALA A 77 2.97 -4.12 0.32
C ALA A 77 3.98 -3.56 -0.68
N ALA A 78 3.53 -2.89 -1.75
CA ALA A 78 4.43 -2.24 -2.71
C ALA A 78 5.20 -1.08 -2.06
N ALA A 79 4.53 -0.28 -1.22
CA ALA A 79 5.17 0.79 -0.47
C ALA A 79 6.19 0.26 0.56
N ILE A 80 5.81 -0.71 1.39
CA ILE A 80 6.73 -1.35 2.36
C ILE A 80 7.95 -1.92 1.63
N LYS A 81 7.72 -2.64 0.53
CA LYS A 81 8.80 -3.27 -0.23
C LYS A 81 9.74 -2.22 -0.83
N MET A 82 9.19 -1.08 -1.28
CA MET A 82 10.00 0.06 -1.70
C MET A 82 10.82 0.66 -0.56
N LEU A 83 10.22 0.90 0.62
CA LEU A 83 10.95 1.39 1.79
C LEU A 83 12.08 0.44 2.19
N ASN A 84 11.83 -0.87 2.12
CA ASN A 84 12.85 -1.90 2.38
C ASN A 84 13.95 -1.88 1.30
N CYS A 85 13.61 -1.74 0.02
CA CYS A 85 14.59 -1.59 -1.05
C CYS A 85 15.47 -0.34 -0.88
N LEU A 86 14.91 0.74 -0.34
CA LEU A 86 15.64 1.97 -0.04
C LEU A 86 16.44 1.91 1.28
N GLY A 87 16.26 0.85 2.09
CA GLY A 87 16.97 0.66 3.36
C GLY A 87 16.39 1.41 4.57
N TYR A 88 15.10 1.74 4.56
CA TYR A 88 14.42 2.54 5.59
C TYR A 88 13.55 1.71 6.59
N ASN A 89 13.91 0.46 6.88
CA ASN A 89 13.13 -0.45 7.76
C ASN A 89 13.87 -0.87 9.04
#